data_AF-A0A7M1UTH3-F1
#
_entry.id   AF-A0A7M1UTH3-F1
#
_cell.length_a   1.000
_cell.length_b   1.000
_cell.length_c   1.000
_cell.angle_alpha   90.00
_cell.angle_beta   90.00
_cell.angle_gamma   90.00
#
_symmetry.space_group_name_H-M   'P 1'
#
loop_
_entity.id
_entity.type
_entity.pdbx_description
1 polymer ?
#
loop_
_entity_poly.entity_id
_entity_poly.type
_entity_poly.pdbx_seq_one_letter_code
_entity_poly.pdbx_strand_id
1 'polypeptide(L)'
;MEACLMVGNNIMVVAVGNGRVSSLASSEKLIVYDMDTKKILAELPSPGINVDLLEDLLEEYDASILVSTSVPEEPALAIEEGGVKIHIVKPVKLEEFLENI
;
A
#
# COMPACT_ATOMS: atom_id res chain seq x y z
N MET A 1 27.94 -18.04 4.06
CA MET A 1 27.34 -17.11 3.08
C MET A 1 25.85 -17.20 3.26
N GLU A 2 25.23 -16.03 3.28
CA GLU A 2 24.01 -15.71 4.01
C GLU A 2 22.83 -16.66 3.81
N ALA A 3 22.07 -16.84 4.89
CA ALA A 3 20.72 -17.36 4.83
C ALA A 3 19.90 -16.40 3.96
N CYS A 4 19.69 -16.76 2.69
CA CYS A 4 18.54 -16.27 1.95
C CYS A 4 17.31 -16.81 2.66
N LEU A 5 16.82 -16.10 3.68
CA LEU A 5 15.40 -16.11 3.94
C LEU A 5 14.77 -15.57 2.66
N MET A 6 14.39 -16.48 1.76
CA MET A 6 13.31 -16.22 0.80
C MET A 6 12.03 -16.14 1.63
N VAL A 7 11.90 -15.10 2.44
CA VAL A 7 10.63 -14.71 3.03
C VAL A 7 10.03 -13.84 1.96
N GLY A 8 8.97 -14.33 1.32
CA GLY A 8 8.12 -13.45 0.55
C GLY A 8 7.67 -12.36 1.50
N ASN A 9 8.20 -11.15 1.31
CA ASN A 9 7.88 -10.01 2.14
C ASN A 9 6.42 -9.66 1.83
N ASN A 10 5.50 -9.95 2.75
CA ASN A 10 4.10 -9.54 2.59
C ASN A 10 3.97 -8.07 2.99
N ILE A 11 4.46 -7.22 2.10
CA ILE A 11 4.39 -5.77 2.24
C ILE A 11 3.07 -5.30 1.65
N MET A 12 2.30 -4.56 2.44
CA MET A 12 1.13 -3.85 1.96
C MET A 12 1.34 -2.35 2.06
N VAL A 13 0.79 -1.63 1.09
CA VAL A 13 0.74 -0.17 1.10
C VAL A 13 -0.69 0.26 1.37
N VAL A 14 -0.89 1.14 2.35
CA VAL A 14 -2.22 1.64 2.72
C VAL A 14 -2.33 3.11 2.41
N ALA A 15 -3.31 3.49 1.61
CA ALA A 15 -3.63 4.88 1.34
C ALA A 15 -4.38 5.50 2.54
N VAL A 16 -3.78 6.51 3.16
CA VAL A 16 -4.30 7.13 4.38
C VAL A 16 -4.50 8.63 4.19
N GLY A 17 -5.69 9.10 4.56
CA GLY A 17 -6.08 10.50 4.62
C GLY A 17 -6.79 10.79 5.94
N ASN A 18 -6.39 11.85 6.63
CA ASN A 18 -6.92 12.26 7.93
C ASN A 18 -6.92 11.13 8.98
N GLY A 19 -5.87 10.27 8.95
CA GLY A 19 -5.72 9.13 9.88
C GLY A 19 -6.66 7.94 9.61
N ARG A 20 -7.33 7.92 8.44
CA ARG A 20 -8.21 6.84 8.01
C ARG A 20 -7.80 6.32 6.65
N VAL A 21 -8.12 5.06 6.37
CA VAL A 21 -7.99 4.51 5.03
C VAL A 21 -8.89 5.31 4.11
N SER A 22 -8.29 5.89 3.08
CA SER A 22 -8.95 6.79 2.12
C SER A 22 -8.71 6.30 0.70
N SER A 23 -9.28 7.01 -0.27
CA SER A 23 -9.01 6.74 -1.68
C SER A 23 -7.60 7.19 -2.03
N LEU A 24 -7.02 6.61 -3.09
CA LEU A 24 -5.67 6.97 -3.53
C LEU A 24 -5.62 8.46 -3.91
N ALA A 25 -6.63 8.93 -4.67
CA ALA A 25 -6.74 10.31 -5.12
C ALA A 25 -6.95 11.36 -4.01
N SER A 26 -7.45 10.95 -2.83
CA SER A 26 -7.68 11.87 -1.68
C SER A 26 -6.84 11.51 -0.46
N SER A 27 -5.84 10.64 -0.65
CA SER A 27 -4.91 10.27 0.40
C SER A 27 -3.86 11.36 0.58
N GLU A 28 -3.46 11.57 1.82
CA GLU A 28 -2.39 12.51 2.16
C GLU A 28 -1.04 11.80 2.21
N LYS A 29 -1.06 10.52 2.60
CA LYS A 29 0.13 9.69 2.73
C LYS A 29 -0.16 8.22 2.44
N LEU A 30 0.89 7.49 2.12
CA LEU A 30 0.90 6.04 2.00
C LEU A 30 1.69 5.46 3.18
N ILE A 31 1.13 4.44 3.81
CA ILE A 31 1.79 3.72 4.89
C ILE A 31 2.27 2.39 4.32
N VAL A 32 3.57 2.14 4.37
CA VAL A 32 4.15 0.83 4.06
C VAL A 32 4.11 0.00 5.33
N TYR A 33 3.31 -1.05 5.31
CA TYR A 33 3.10 -1.95 6.43
C TYR A 33 3.55 -3.36 6.08
N ASP A 34 4.37 -3.92 6.94
CA ASP A 34 4.86 -5.28 6.85
C ASP A 34 3.93 -6.21 7.64
N MET A 35 3.23 -7.10 6.94
CA MET A 35 2.27 -8.01 7.56
C MET A 35 2.95 -9.13 8.36
N ASP A 36 4.18 -9.49 8.03
CA ASP A 36 4.94 -10.55 8.71
C ASP A 36 5.38 -10.13 10.11
N THR A 37 5.92 -8.91 10.23
CA THR A 37 6.43 -8.32 11.47
C THR A 37 5.40 -7.47 12.18
N LYS A 38 4.26 -7.19 11.53
CA LYS A 38 3.18 -6.31 12.00
C LYS A 38 3.67 -4.91 12.37
N LYS A 39 4.50 -4.32 11.51
CA LYS A 39 5.11 -3.01 11.74
C LYS A 39 4.99 -2.12 10.52
N ILE A 40 4.87 -0.83 10.81
CA ILE A 40 5.02 0.21 9.79
C ILE A 40 6.51 0.33 9.48
N LEU A 41 6.87 0.11 8.22
CA LEU A 41 8.24 0.25 7.73
C LEU A 41 8.54 1.70 7.35
N ALA A 42 7.59 2.35 6.68
CA ALA A 42 7.75 3.70 6.17
C ALA A 42 6.40 4.42 6.04
N GLU A 43 6.44 5.74 6.14
CA GLU A 43 5.32 6.62 5.82
C GLU A 43 5.77 7.56 4.72
N LEU A 44 5.15 7.44 3.55
CA LEU A 44 5.51 8.16 2.35
C LEU A 44 4.42 9.20 2.04
N PRO A 45 4.76 10.38 1.53
CA PRO A 45 3.75 11.31 1.01
C PRO A 45 2.99 10.62 -0.14
N SER A 46 1.69 10.87 -0.24
CA SER A 46 0.93 10.27 -1.34
C SER A 46 1.39 10.86 -2.67
N PRO A 47 1.76 10.03 -3.67
CA PRO A 47 2.00 10.51 -5.03
C PRO A 47 0.70 11.04 -5.67
N GLY A 48 -0.45 10.87 -5.00
CA GLY A 48 -1.76 11.27 -5.48
C GLY A 48 -2.21 10.34 -6.60
N ILE A 49 -2.50 10.93 -7.75
CA ILE A 49 -2.97 10.20 -8.95
C ILE A 49 -1.83 9.88 -9.91
N ASN A 50 -0.57 10.17 -9.54
CA ASN A 50 0.60 9.89 -10.37
C ASN A 50 0.94 8.40 -10.29
N VAL A 51 0.68 7.69 -11.39
CA VAL A 51 0.85 6.25 -11.50
C VAL A 51 2.33 5.86 -11.49
N ASP A 52 3.16 6.56 -12.27
CA ASP A 52 4.60 6.26 -12.38
C ASP A 52 5.29 6.27 -11.00
N LEU A 53 4.99 7.29 -10.19
CA LEU A 53 5.55 7.39 -8.83
C LEU A 53 5.02 6.29 -7.91
N LEU A 54 3.76 5.88 -8.09
CA LEU A 54 3.17 4.84 -7.27
C LEU A 54 3.77 3.47 -7.60
N GLU A 55 3.95 3.17 -8.88
CA GLU A 55 4.62 1.95 -9.34
C GLU A 55 6.05 1.86 -8.81
N ASP A 56 6.81 2.95 -8.92
CA ASP A 56 8.20 3.02 -8.43
C ASP A 56 8.27 2.76 -6.91
N LEU A 57 7.34 3.34 -6.13
CA LEU A 57 7.24 3.08 -4.68
C LEU A 57 6.82 1.64 -4.35
N LEU A 58 5.91 1.06 -5.14
CA LEU A 58 5.47 -0.32 -4.90
C LEU A 58 6.61 -1.30 -5.21
N GLU A 59 7.37 -1.06 -6.28
CA GLU A 59 8.55 -1.86 -6.64
C GLU A 59 9.69 -1.68 -5.63
N GLU A 60 9.99 -0.44 -5.21
CA GLU A 60 11.07 -0.14 -4.25
C GLU A 60 10.91 -0.90 -2.92
N TYR A 61 9.66 -1.03 -2.46
CA TYR A 61 9.34 -1.71 -1.20
C TYR A 61 8.89 -3.17 -1.36
N ASP A 62 8.93 -3.72 -2.58
CA ASP A 62 8.44 -5.07 -2.90
C ASP A 62 6.97 -5.27 -2.47
N ALA A 63 6.16 -4.22 -2.58
CA ALA A 63 4.78 -4.19 -2.13
C ALA A 63 3.88 -5.00 -3.05
N SER A 64 3.31 -6.08 -2.52
CA SER A 64 2.43 -6.98 -3.28
C SER A 64 0.95 -6.60 -3.18
N ILE A 65 0.58 -5.73 -2.23
CA ILE A 65 -0.81 -5.38 -1.94
C ILE A 65 -0.95 -3.86 -1.77
N LEU A 66 -1.90 -3.26 -2.50
CA LEU A 66 -2.31 -1.87 -2.29
C LEU A 66 -3.71 -1.82 -1.67
N VAL A 67 -3.83 -1.26 -0.48
CA VAL A 67 -5.09 -1.06 0.23
C VAL A 67 -5.56 0.38 0.09
N SER A 68 -6.80 0.55 -0.37
CA SER A 68 -7.43 1.87 -0.55
C SER A 68 -8.94 1.74 -0.47
N THR A 69 -9.66 2.85 -0.26
CA THR A 69 -11.13 2.82 -0.35
C THR A 69 -11.66 2.93 -1.77
N SER A 70 -10.85 3.49 -2.66
CA SER A 70 -11.13 3.59 -4.09
C SER A 70 -9.85 3.94 -4.83
N VAL A 71 -9.64 3.31 -5.97
CA VAL A 71 -8.52 3.58 -6.87
C VAL A 71 -9.12 3.94 -8.24
N PRO A 72 -8.69 5.04 -8.87
CA PRO A 72 -9.12 5.35 -10.24
C PRO A 72 -8.70 4.23 -11.21
N GLU A 73 -9.43 4.07 -12.32
CA GLU A 73 -9.22 2.97 -13.27
C GLU A 73 -7.80 2.97 -13.88
N GLU A 74 -7.29 4.15 -14.27
CA GLU A 74 -5.95 4.29 -14.86
C GLU A 74 -4.82 3.74 -13.95
N PRO A 75 -4.66 4.21 -12.69
CA PRO A 75 -3.68 3.63 -11.77
C PRO A 75 -4.01 2.18 -11.42
N ALA A 76 -5.30 1.81 -11.31
CA ALA A 76 -5.66 0.46 -10.93
C ALA A 76 -5.12 -0.57 -11.93
N LEU A 77 -5.26 -0.30 -13.22
CA LEU A 77 -4.75 -1.16 -14.29
C LEU A 77 -3.23 -1.30 -14.24
N ALA A 78 -2.50 -0.19 -14.17
CA ALA A 78 -1.03 -0.22 -14.15
C ALA A 78 -0.47 -1.01 -12.95
N ILE A 79 -1.05 -0.82 -11.77
CA ILE A 79 -0.65 -1.51 -10.54
C ILE A 79 -0.93 -3.02 -10.65
N GLU A 80 -2.10 -3.40 -11.16
CA GLU A 80 -2.43 -4.82 -11.36
C GLU A 80 -1.56 -5.46 -12.46
N GLU A 81 -1.19 -4.71 -13.50
CA GLU A 81 -0.23 -5.14 -14.52
C GLU A 81 1.19 -5.32 -13.94
N GLY A 82 1.56 -4.49 -12.96
CA GLY A 82 2.79 -4.62 -12.16
C GLY A 82 2.80 -5.81 -11.18
N GLY A 83 1.72 -6.59 -11.11
CA GLY A 83 1.62 -7.76 -10.23
C GLY A 83 1.22 -7.43 -8.79
N VAL A 84 0.81 -6.18 -8.52
CA VAL A 84 0.36 -5.73 -7.21
C VAL A 84 -1.15 -5.86 -7.11
N LYS A 85 -1.63 -6.48 -6.02
CA LYS A 85 -3.05 -6.74 -5.82
C LYS A 85 -3.73 -5.57 -5.13
N ILE A 86 -4.75 -5.00 -5.76
CA ILE A 86 -5.51 -3.90 -5.16
C ILE A 86 -6.62 -4.46 -4.26
N HIS A 87 -6.64 -4.00 -3.01
CA HIS A 87 -7.63 -4.37 -2.01
C HIS A 87 -8.50 -3.17 -1.63
N ILE A 88 -9.74 -3.18 -2.09
CA ILE A 88 -10.71 -2.12 -1.82
C ILE A 88 -11.43 -2.38 -0.50
N VAL A 89 -11.25 -1.49 0.47
CA VAL A 89 -11.83 -1.60 1.82
C VAL A 89 -12.73 -0.41 2.16
N LYS A 90 -13.52 -0.54 3.23
CA LYS A 90 -14.32 0.59 3.71
C LYS A 90 -13.44 1.62 4.41
N PRO A 91 -13.81 2.92 4.41
CA PRO A 91 -13.10 3.94 5.17
C PRO A 91 -13.17 3.61 6.67
N VAL A 92 -12.04 3.21 7.22
CA VAL A 92 -11.85 2.83 8.62
C VAL A 92 -10.59 3.51 9.14
N LYS A 93 -10.44 3.64 10.46
CA LYS A 93 -9.19 4.13 11.04
C LYS A 93 -8.04 3.19 10.68
N LEU A 94 -6.87 3.76 10.37
CA LEU A 94 -5.68 2.96 10.08
C LEU A 94 -5.39 1.96 11.20
N GLU A 95 -5.42 2.42 12.45
CA GLU A 95 -5.17 1.58 13.62
C GLU A 95 -6.12 0.38 13.69
N GLU A 96 -7.43 0.63 13.59
CA GLU A 96 -8.43 -0.44 13.60
C GLU A 96 -8.28 -1.40 12.40
N PHE A 97 -7.85 -0.91 11.24
CA PHE A 97 -7.58 -1.75 10.08
C PHE A 97 -6.40 -2.68 10.33
N LEU A 98 -5.30 -2.14 10.85
CA LEU A 98 -4.09 -2.92 11.17
C LEU A 98 -4.34 -3.95 12.28
N GLU A 99 -5.22 -3.64 13.25
CA GLU A 99 -5.63 -4.58 14.30
C GLU A 99 -6.49 -5.76 13.77
N ASN A 100 -7.14 -5.61 12.62
CA ASN A 100 -8.02 -6.63 12.03
C ASN A 100 -7.35 -7.52 10.97
N ILE A 101 -6.04 -7.36 10.73
CA ILE A 101 -5.24 -8.11 9.73
C ILE A 101 -4.25 -9.10 10.39
#